data_AF-A0A6S6TME4-F1
#
_entry.id   AF-A0A6S6TME4-F1
#
_cell.length_a   1.000
_cell.length_b   1.000
_cell.length_c   1.000
_cell.angle_alpha   90.00
_cell.angle_beta   90.00
_cell.angle_gamma   90.00
#
_symmetry.space_group_name_H-M   'P 1'
#
loop_
_entity.id
_entity.type
_entity.pdbx_description
1 polymer ?
#
loop_
_entity_poly.entity_id
_entity_poly.type
_entity_poly.pdbx_seq_one_letter_code
_entity_poly.pdbx_strand_id
1 'polypeptide(L)'
;MEYDDNKYKYLIMKWFRNARNNIKNKEILILDKRCKRILNEVKHVCREVENLSILCEKPLRDRYKGNIIFLRSNMTHDLSMFNNRSFLYVENNHKFFENMSEYIWEDEEPNYSNEFLVKEERYLYFFEKVDPLSLIEKSNVELESYIKKTKTIYTYFESYEKIEANTKYENMAEDNFESILKMDIANIVNCKILPSRLAVLVYRLSTLNINATKTEAGRYFHKKLGTKSKNYNYHSLQKTNKLQLPHLSSGSLQEFMLKYFKAYDLQSNETETKIRKEIARELKRLKKLKLNISDIAKVTKLPIKVIEKMY
;
A
#
# COMPACT_ATOMS: atom_id res chain seq x y z
N MET A 1 10.85 2.78 -11.28
CA MET A 1 11.30 1.53 -10.63
C MET A 1 11.40 0.53 -11.76
N GLU A 2 12.60 0.13 -12.13
CA GLU A 2 12.80 -0.87 -13.17
C GLU A 2 12.49 -2.22 -12.56
N TYR A 3 11.51 -2.92 -13.11
CA TYR A 3 11.21 -4.28 -12.68
C TYR A 3 12.35 -5.20 -13.17
N ASP A 4 12.74 -6.17 -12.35
CA ASP A 4 13.61 -7.24 -12.83
C ASP A 4 12.78 -8.21 -13.70
N ASP A 5 12.90 -8.05 -15.01
CA ASP A 5 12.25 -8.88 -16.03
C ASP A 5 12.50 -10.38 -15.82
N ASN A 6 13.70 -10.75 -15.36
CA ASN A 6 14.04 -12.14 -15.09
C ASN A 6 13.27 -12.65 -13.87
N LYS A 7 13.07 -11.80 -12.85
CA LYS A 7 12.26 -12.17 -11.69
C LYS A 7 10.80 -12.43 -12.08
N TYR A 8 10.21 -11.56 -12.90
CA TYR A 8 8.85 -11.77 -13.41
C TYR A 8 8.72 -13.05 -14.24
N LYS A 9 9.65 -13.26 -15.18
CA LYS A 9 9.70 -14.46 -16.03
C LYS A 9 9.70 -15.73 -15.17
N TYR A 10 10.60 -15.81 -14.18
CA TYR A 10 10.67 -16.97 -13.28
C TYR A 10 9.37 -17.22 -12.52
N LEU A 11 8.78 -16.19 -11.90
CA LEU A 11 7.56 -16.34 -11.11
C LEU A 11 6.40 -16.90 -11.93
N ILE A 12 6.28 -16.45 -13.19
CA ILE A 12 5.24 -16.90 -14.10
C ILE A 12 5.49 -18.33 -14.55
N MET A 13 6.72 -18.66 -14.98
CA MET A 13 7.11 -20.03 -15.36
C MET A 13 6.86 -21.01 -14.21
N LYS A 14 7.28 -20.67 -13.00
CA LYS A 14 7.05 -21.47 -11.79
C LYS A 14 5.56 -21.70 -11.54
N TRP A 15 4.73 -20.66 -11.69
CA TRP A 15 3.30 -20.76 -11.49
C TRP A 15 2.65 -21.74 -12.48
N PHE A 16 2.98 -21.65 -13.77
CA PHE A 16 2.45 -22.56 -14.79
C PHE A 16 2.98 -23.99 -14.65
N ARG A 17 4.27 -24.17 -14.34
CA ARG A 17 4.86 -25.48 -14.08
C ARG A 17 4.21 -26.19 -12.89
N ASN A 18 3.94 -25.45 -11.82
CA ASN A 18 3.18 -25.99 -10.69
C ASN A 18 1.81 -26.50 -11.15
N ALA A 19 1.07 -25.69 -11.93
CA ALA A 19 -0.24 -26.08 -12.44
C ALA A 19 -0.18 -27.35 -13.32
N ARG A 20 0.80 -27.43 -14.24
CA ARG A 20 1.05 -28.60 -15.11
C ARG A 20 1.30 -29.86 -14.30
N ASN A 21 2.10 -29.76 -13.24
CA ASN A 21 2.51 -30.89 -12.40
C ASN A 21 1.53 -31.19 -11.25
N ASN A 22 0.32 -30.65 -11.28
CA ASN A 22 -0.68 -30.78 -10.21
C ASN A 22 -0.19 -30.32 -8.82
N ILE A 23 0.81 -29.43 -8.80
CA ILE A 23 1.30 -28.76 -7.61
C ILE A 23 0.41 -27.54 -7.36
N LYS A 24 -0.14 -27.44 -6.16
CA LYS A 24 -1.04 -26.35 -5.80
C LYS A 24 -0.29 -25.02 -5.72
N ASN A 25 -0.66 -24.07 -6.56
CA ASN A 25 -0.25 -22.67 -6.38
C ASN A 25 -1.00 -22.06 -5.19
N LYS A 26 -0.27 -21.35 -4.32
CA LYS A 26 -0.89 -20.58 -3.23
C LYS A 26 -1.50 -19.28 -3.75
N GLU A 27 -0.91 -18.76 -4.82
CA GLU A 27 -1.23 -17.48 -5.45
C GLU A 27 -2.23 -17.63 -6.61
N ILE A 28 -3.08 -16.62 -6.78
CA ILE A 28 -3.86 -16.42 -8.02
C ILE A 28 -3.01 -15.57 -8.97
N LEU A 29 -2.86 -16.00 -10.22
CA LEU A 29 -2.15 -15.23 -11.24
C LEU A 29 -3.11 -14.24 -11.90
N ILE A 30 -2.74 -12.95 -11.86
CA ILE A 30 -3.42 -11.83 -12.50
C ILE A 30 -2.51 -11.33 -13.63
N LEU A 31 -2.97 -11.50 -14.86
CA LEU A 31 -2.27 -10.98 -16.03
C LEU A 31 -2.96 -9.71 -16.51
N ASP A 32 -2.33 -8.55 -16.31
CA ASP A 32 -2.75 -7.33 -17.00
C ASP A 32 -2.46 -7.48 -18.49
N LYS A 33 -3.42 -7.11 -19.33
CA LYS A 33 -3.35 -7.36 -20.76
C LYS A 33 -3.41 -6.03 -21.47
N ARG A 34 -2.46 -5.83 -22.37
CA ARG A 34 -2.62 -4.91 -23.51
C ARG A 34 -2.49 -5.66 -24.84
N CYS A 35 -2.33 -7.00 -24.82
CA CYS A 35 -2.02 -7.82 -26.00
C CYS A 35 -2.94 -9.05 -26.16
N LYS A 36 -3.55 -9.22 -27.35
CA LYS A 36 -4.40 -10.39 -27.68
C LYS A 36 -3.64 -11.72 -27.71
N ARG A 37 -2.35 -11.71 -28.05
CA ARG A 37 -1.49 -12.91 -28.16
C ARG A 37 -1.38 -13.67 -26.83
N ILE A 38 -1.19 -12.95 -25.73
CA ILE A 38 -1.11 -13.51 -24.36
C ILE A 38 -2.35 -14.35 -24.01
N LEU A 39 -3.53 -13.86 -24.39
CA LEU A 39 -4.77 -14.58 -24.11
C LEU A 39 -4.84 -15.90 -24.86
N ASN A 40 -4.36 -15.94 -26.10
CA ASN A 40 -4.35 -17.16 -26.90
C ASN A 40 -3.36 -18.18 -26.32
N GLU A 41 -2.16 -17.74 -25.94
CA GLU A 41 -1.17 -18.57 -25.24
C GLU A 41 -1.73 -19.14 -23.93
N VAL A 42 -2.32 -18.29 -23.09
CA VAL A 42 -2.94 -18.70 -21.83
C VAL A 42 -4.09 -19.69 -22.08
N LYS A 43 -4.95 -19.43 -23.06
CA LYS A 43 -6.05 -20.34 -23.43
C LYS A 43 -5.52 -21.67 -23.96
N HIS A 44 -4.42 -21.66 -24.71
CA HIS A 44 -3.76 -22.87 -25.17
C HIS A 44 -3.26 -23.71 -24.00
N VAL A 45 -2.50 -23.10 -23.07
CA VAL A 45 -2.00 -23.77 -21.86
C VAL A 45 -3.15 -24.29 -20.99
N CYS A 46 -4.25 -23.53 -20.83
CA CYS A 46 -5.42 -23.99 -20.07
C CYS A 46 -6.13 -25.20 -20.70
N ARG A 47 -5.99 -25.43 -22.01
CA ARG A 47 -6.53 -26.64 -22.66
C ARG A 47 -5.66 -27.86 -22.42
N GLU A 48 -4.36 -27.65 -22.24
CA GLU A 48 -3.37 -28.73 -22.05
C GLU A 48 -3.17 -29.11 -20.59
N VAL A 49 -3.55 -28.24 -19.64
CA VAL A 49 -3.43 -28.47 -18.20
C VAL A 49 -4.81 -28.65 -17.57
N GLU A 50 -5.21 -29.89 -17.28
CA GLU A 50 -6.56 -30.27 -16.79
C GLU A 50 -7.03 -29.48 -15.54
N ASN A 51 -6.09 -29.11 -14.65
CA ASN A 51 -6.41 -28.42 -13.39
C ASN A 51 -6.34 -26.90 -13.47
N LEU A 52 -6.19 -26.33 -14.66
CA LEU A 52 -6.12 -24.88 -14.87
C LEU A 52 -7.44 -24.34 -15.41
N SER A 53 -7.92 -23.24 -14.84
CA SER A 53 -9.15 -22.57 -15.32
C SER A 53 -9.00 -21.06 -15.34
N ILE A 54 -9.63 -20.43 -16.33
CA ILE A 54 -9.82 -18.98 -16.41
C ILE A 54 -11.02 -18.63 -15.54
N LEU A 55 -10.79 -17.88 -14.46
CA LEU A 55 -11.84 -17.45 -13.54
C LEU A 55 -12.70 -16.31 -14.10
N CYS A 56 -12.07 -15.38 -14.82
CA CYS A 56 -12.75 -14.21 -15.36
C CYS A 56 -11.95 -13.60 -16.51
N GLU A 57 -12.66 -13.13 -17.54
CA GLU A 57 -12.16 -12.28 -18.61
C GLU A 57 -13.09 -11.04 -18.66
N LYS A 58 -12.65 -9.89 -18.15
CA LYS A 58 -13.40 -8.62 -18.29
C LYS A 58 -12.63 -7.64 -19.18
N PRO A 59 -13.31 -6.96 -20.13
CA PRO A 59 -12.71 -5.87 -20.90
C PRO A 59 -12.47 -4.65 -20.00
N LEU A 60 -11.32 -4.00 -20.14
CA LEU A 60 -11.06 -2.69 -19.54
C LEU A 60 -12.02 -1.66 -20.17
N ARG A 61 -12.79 -0.92 -19.35
CA ARG A 61 -13.61 0.19 -19.88
C ARG A 61 -12.75 1.41 -20.24
N ASP A 62 -13.09 1.96 -21.39
CA ASP A 62 -12.91 3.32 -21.93
C ASP A 62 -11.55 4.00 -22.13
N ARG A 63 -10.38 3.49 -21.70
CA ARG A 63 -9.09 4.07 -22.19
C ARG A 63 -7.95 3.11 -22.45
N TYR A 64 -8.08 1.84 -22.05
CA TYR A 64 -7.03 0.83 -22.20
C TYR A 64 -7.57 -0.38 -22.97
N LYS A 65 -7.01 -0.70 -24.15
CA LYS A 65 -7.43 -1.85 -24.97
C LYS A 65 -6.87 -3.16 -24.39
N GLY A 66 -7.46 -3.65 -23.30
CA GLY A 66 -6.94 -4.79 -22.53
C GLY A 66 -8.00 -5.62 -21.79
N ASN A 67 -7.69 -6.88 -21.45
CA ASN A 67 -8.51 -7.79 -20.62
C ASN A 67 -7.66 -8.43 -19.52
N ILE A 68 -7.92 -8.20 -18.24
CA ILE A 68 -7.18 -8.90 -17.18
C ILE A 68 -7.65 -10.36 -17.11
N ILE A 69 -6.71 -11.30 -17.08
CA ILE A 69 -6.98 -12.75 -16.98
C ILE A 69 -6.67 -13.21 -15.56
N PHE A 70 -7.66 -13.84 -14.92
CA PHE A 70 -7.51 -14.49 -13.62
C PHE A 70 -7.33 -15.98 -13.83
N LEU A 71 -6.17 -16.50 -13.47
CA LEU A 71 -5.89 -17.93 -13.54
C LEU A 71 -5.85 -18.53 -12.14
N ARG A 72 -6.53 -19.67 -12.00
CA ARG A 72 -6.55 -20.44 -10.76
C ARG A 72 -6.28 -21.90 -11.06
N SER A 73 -5.40 -22.50 -10.27
CA SER A 73 -5.29 -23.96 -10.15
C SER A 73 -6.41 -24.50 -9.26
N ASN A 74 -7.16 -25.49 -9.75
CA ASN A 74 -8.25 -26.25 -9.13
C ASN A 74 -9.65 -25.56 -9.07
N MET A 75 -10.68 -26.34 -9.43
CA MET A 75 -12.06 -25.93 -9.76
C MET A 75 -13.01 -25.74 -8.55
N THR A 76 -12.79 -24.74 -7.70
CA THR A 76 -13.87 -24.30 -6.78
C THR A 76 -14.23 -22.85 -7.09
N HIS A 77 -15.44 -22.62 -7.59
CA HIS A 77 -15.95 -21.33 -8.10
C HIS A 77 -16.28 -20.27 -7.03
N ASP A 78 -15.84 -20.45 -5.79
CA ASP A 78 -16.17 -19.51 -4.72
C ASP A 78 -15.21 -18.30 -4.71
N LEU A 79 -15.78 -17.12 -5.04
CA LEU A 79 -15.14 -15.82 -4.97
C LEU A 79 -15.08 -15.30 -3.51
N SER A 80 -15.68 -15.95 -2.52
CA SER A 80 -15.46 -15.61 -1.10
C SER A 80 -13.99 -15.77 -0.66
N MET A 81 -13.18 -16.47 -1.47
CA MET A 81 -11.78 -16.81 -1.21
C MET A 81 -10.77 -15.69 -1.52
N PHE A 82 -11.16 -14.51 -2.00
CA PHE A 82 -10.23 -13.36 -2.13
C PHE A 82 -9.73 -12.85 -0.77
N ASN A 83 -10.46 -13.16 0.31
CA ASN A 83 -10.01 -12.86 1.67
C ASN A 83 -8.81 -13.76 2.04
N ASN A 84 -7.65 -13.14 2.26
CA ASN A 84 -6.39 -13.77 2.71
C ASN A 84 -5.54 -14.48 1.64
N ARG A 85 -5.70 -14.17 0.35
CA ARG A 85 -4.80 -14.71 -0.69
C ARG A 85 -3.80 -13.66 -1.18
N SER A 86 -2.64 -14.16 -1.59
CA SER A 86 -1.66 -13.45 -2.39
C SER A 86 -2.01 -13.61 -3.87
N PHE A 87 -1.85 -12.55 -4.64
CA PHE A 87 -2.06 -12.56 -6.10
C PHE A 87 -0.73 -12.24 -6.75
N LEU A 88 -0.29 -13.02 -7.73
CA LEU A 88 0.85 -12.65 -8.57
C LEU A 88 0.31 -11.72 -9.65
N TYR A 89 0.64 -10.43 -9.59
CA TYR A 89 0.19 -9.46 -10.60
C TYR A 89 1.31 -9.20 -11.59
N VAL A 90 1.02 -9.34 -12.87
CA VAL A 90 1.98 -9.07 -13.94
C VAL A 90 1.50 -7.91 -14.79
N GLU A 91 2.26 -6.81 -14.77
CA GLU A 91 2.02 -5.65 -15.63
C GLU A 91 2.53 -5.93 -17.04
N ASN A 92 1.75 -5.56 -18.07
CA ASN A 92 2.09 -5.92 -19.44
C ASN A 92 3.18 -5.00 -20.02
N ASN A 93 4.44 -5.45 -19.98
CA ASN A 93 5.54 -4.80 -20.70
C ASN A 93 6.68 -5.72 -21.18
N HIS A 94 6.53 -7.06 -21.12
CA HIS A 94 7.65 -7.95 -21.42
C HIS A 94 7.51 -8.70 -22.75
N LYS A 95 8.59 -8.70 -23.56
CA LYS A 95 8.77 -9.62 -24.71
C LYS A 95 8.59 -11.09 -24.31
N PHE A 96 8.80 -11.42 -23.03
CA PHE A 96 8.55 -12.75 -22.45
C PHE A 96 7.17 -13.32 -22.84
N PHE A 97 6.15 -12.48 -22.89
CA PHE A 97 4.79 -12.88 -23.21
C PHE A 97 4.58 -13.27 -24.67
N GLU A 98 5.50 -12.93 -25.57
CA GLU A 98 5.40 -13.29 -26.97
C GLU A 98 5.60 -14.81 -27.16
N ASN A 99 6.48 -15.43 -26.38
CA ASN A 99 6.84 -16.86 -26.51
C ASN A 99 6.63 -17.64 -25.20
N MET A 100 5.62 -17.28 -24.42
CA MET A 100 5.39 -17.86 -23.09
C MET A 100 5.23 -19.39 -23.13
N SER A 101 4.57 -19.95 -24.14
CA SER A 101 4.40 -21.40 -24.30
C SER A 101 5.74 -22.13 -24.40
N GLU A 102 6.67 -21.63 -25.20
CA GLU A 102 8.02 -22.21 -25.34
C GLU A 102 8.68 -22.39 -23.97
N TYR A 103 8.63 -21.36 -23.12
CA TYR A 103 9.21 -21.39 -21.78
C TYR A 103 8.44 -22.25 -20.77
N ILE A 104 7.11 -22.38 -20.87
CA ILE A 104 6.31 -23.21 -19.95
C ILE A 104 6.63 -24.70 -20.13
N TRP A 105 6.97 -25.09 -21.36
CA TRP A 105 7.22 -26.49 -21.72
C TRP A 105 8.69 -26.91 -21.63
N GLU A 106 9.60 -25.96 -21.43
CA GLU A 106 10.98 -26.25 -21.04
C GLU A 106 11.02 -26.96 -19.67
N ASP A 107 11.63 -28.15 -19.63
CA ASP A 107 11.77 -28.93 -18.39
C ASP A 107 12.93 -28.43 -17.49
N GLU A 108 13.83 -27.61 -18.03
CA GLU A 108 14.95 -27.03 -17.28
C GLU A 108 14.44 -25.94 -16.32
N GLU A 109 14.75 -26.09 -15.03
CA GLU A 109 14.59 -24.97 -14.11
C GLU A 109 15.58 -23.87 -14.51
N PRO A 110 15.11 -22.64 -14.75
CA PRO A 110 16.01 -21.53 -14.82
C PRO A 110 16.81 -21.51 -13.51
N ASN A 111 18.15 -21.47 -13.61
CA ASN A 111 19.08 -21.63 -12.51
C ASN A 111 19.05 -20.41 -11.56
N TYR A 112 17.93 -20.24 -10.86
CA TYR A 112 17.67 -19.19 -9.90
C TYR A 112 17.64 -19.83 -8.51
N SER A 113 18.58 -19.43 -7.65
CA SER A 113 18.74 -19.94 -6.30
C SER A 113 17.43 -19.89 -5.47
N ASN A 114 17.28 -20.81 -4.51
CA ASN A 114 16.12 -20.98 -3.62
C ASN A 114 15.67 -19.74 -2.82
N GLU A 115 16.44 -18.64 -2.81
CA GLU A 115 16.16 -17.39 -2.06
C GLU A 115 15.71 -16.23 -2.99
N PHE A 116 15.00 -16.54 -4.07
CA PHE A 116 14.84 -15.62 -5.20
C PHE A 116 14.08 -14.31 -4.92
N LEU A 117 13.26 -14.26 -3.86
CA LEU A 117 12.61 -13.03 -3.40
C LEU A 117 12.71 -12.92 -1.88
N VAL A 118 13.39 -11.87 -1.42
CA VAL A 118 13.32 -11.48 -0.01
C VAL A 118 11.91 -10.95 0.31
N LYS A 119 11.48 -11.13 1.57
CA LYS A 119 10.11 -10.78 2.03
C LYS A 119 9.75 -9.34 1.70
N GLU A 120 10.74 -8.46 1.75
CA GLU A 120 10.64 -7.03 1.56
C GLU A 120 10.31 -6.66 0.12
N GLU A 121 10.69 -7.48 -0.88
CA GLU A 121 10.47 -7.28 -2.32
C GLU A 121 9.12 -7.83 -2.80
N ARG A 122 8.45 -8.67 -2.00
CA ARG A 122 7.24 -9.39 -2.45
C ARG A 122 6.14 -8.49 -2.97
N TYR A 123 5.91 -7.32 -2.37
CA TYR A 123 4.91 -6.33 -2.81
C TYR A 123 5.09 -5.84 -4.26
N LEU A 124 6.31 -5.93 -4.81
CA LEU A 124 6.61 -5.54 -6.19
C LEU A 124 5.95 -6.50 -7.20
N TYR A 125 5.84 -7.78 -6.84
CA TYR A 125 5.36 -8.84 -7.72
C TYR A 125 3.98 -9.34 -7.27
N PHE A 126 3.79 -9.49 -5.96
CA PHE A 126 2.59 -9.97 -5.34
C PHE A 126 1.72 -8.82 -4.83
N PHE A 127 0.42 -8.98 -4.98
CA PHE A 127 -0.61 -8.22 -4.30
C PHE A 127 -1.09 -9.08 -3.13
N GLU A 128 -0.69 -8.74 -1.92
CA GLU A 128 -0.97 -9.53 -0.71
C GLU A 128 -1.22 -8.61 0.49
N LYS A 129 -1.61 -9.18 1.64
CA LYS A 129 -1.75 -8.38 2.85
C LYS A 129 -0.38 -7.89 3.33
N VAL A 130 -0.23 -6.59 3.45
CA VAL A 130 0.97 -5.92 3.95
C VAL A 130 0.59 -5.08 5.17
N ASP A 131 1.47 -4.97 6.17
CA ASP A 131 1.25 -4.07 7.30
C ASP A 131 1.19 -2.62 6.79
N PRO A 132 0.10 -1.87 7.02
CA PRO A 132 -0.05 -0.52 6.48
C PRO A 132 1.09 0.43 6.89
N LEU A 133 1.66 0.27 8.08
CA LEU A 133 2.72 1.16 8.57
C LEU A 133 4.04 0.85 7.85
N SER A 134 4.32 -0.42 7.60
CA SER A 134 5.51 -0.81 6.83
C SER A 134 5.55 -0.21 5.42
N LEU A 135 4.40 0.07 4.81
CA LEU A 135 4.32 0.78 3.51
C LEU A 135 4.57 2.29 3.64
N ILE A 136 4.10 2.92 4.73
CA ILE A 136 4.32 4.34 5.01
C ILE A 136 5.80 4.63 5.30
N GLU A 137 6.52 3.64 5.84
CA GLU A 137 7.96 3.74 6.14
C GLU A 137 8.86 3.53 4.91
N LYS A 138 8.30 3.10 3.76
CA LYS A 138 9.04 2.93 2.50
C LYS A 138 9.38 4.26 1.84
N SER A 139 10.20 4.20 0.78
CA SER A 139 10.47 5.38 -0.05
C SER A 139 9.19 5.89 -0.74
N ASN A 140 9.17 7.18 -1.07
CA ASN A 140 8.03 7.81 -1.76
C ASN A 140 7.67 7.10 -3.06
N VAL A 141 8.69 6.71 -3.83
CA VAL A 141 8.52 6.05 -5.13
C VAL A 141 7.86 4.68 -4.95
N GLU A 142 8.22 3.95 -3.90
CA GLU A 142 7.64 2.64 -3.61
C GLU A 142 6.19 2.73 -3.12
N LEU A 143 5.88 3.69 -2.24
CA LEU A 143 4.52 3.90 -1.77
C LEU A 143 3.60 4.33 -2.91
N GLU A 144 4.04 5.29 -3.73
CA GLU A 144 3.29 5.77 -4.90
C GLU A 144 3.06 4.62 -5.90
N SER A 145 4.11 3.87 -6.22
CA SER A 145 4.04 2.71 -7.13
C SER A 145 3.07 1.64 -6.61
N TYR A 146 3.12 1.33 -5.31
CA TYR A 146 2.19 0.39 -4.69
C TYR A 146 0.74 0.87 -4.81
N ILE A 147 0.45 2.13 -4.47
CA ILE A 147 -0.91 2.69 -4.54
C ILE A 147 -1.43 2.66 -5.99
N LYS A 148 -0.60 3.02 -6.97
CA LYS A 148 -0.97 2.98 -8.40
C LYS A 148 -1.26 1.58 -8.89
N LYS A 149 -0.36 0.62 -8.63
CA LYS A 149 -0.52 -0.79 -8.99
C LYS A 149 -1.82 -1.36 -8.41
N THR A 150 -2.05 -1.13 -7.12
CA THR A 150 -3.23 -1.65 -6.43
C THR A 150 -4.52 -0.94 -6.86
N LYS A 151 -4.48 0.36 -7.16
CA LYS A 151 -5.58 1.08 -7.82
C LYS A 151 -6.00 0.41 -9.12
N THR A 152 -5.05 0.11 -10.02
CA THR A 152 -5.35 -0.58 -11.29
C THR A 152 -6.08 -1.91 -11.05
N ILE A 153 -5.59 -2.72 -10.11
CA ILE A 153 -6.21 -4.00 -9.74
C ILE A 153 -7.63 -3.79 -9.20
N TYR A 154 -7.86 -2.78 -8.37
CA TYR A 154 -9.19 -2.56 -7.79
C TYR A 154 -10.19 -1.88 -8.72
N THR A 155 -9.72 -1.09 -9.67
CA THR A 155 -10.55 -0.55 -10.76
C THR A 155 -11.14 -1.70 -11.56
N TYR A 156 -10.35 -2.76 -11.80
CA TYR A 156 -10.85 -3.97 -12.46
C TYR A 156 -12.01 -4.64 -11.70
N PHE A 157 -11.93 -4.68 -10.37
CA PHE A 157 -12.97 -5.28 -9.54
C PHE A 157 -14.21 -4.39 -9.37
N GLU A 158 -14.33 -3.28 -10.10
CA GLU A 158 -15.43 -2.30 -9.96
C GLU A 158 -15.63 -1.88 -8.47
N SER A 159 -14.53 -1.91 -7.73
CA SER A 159 -14.52 -1.75 -6.27
C SER A 159 -13.68 -0.56 -5.84
N TYR A 160 -13.02 0.10 -6.79
CA TYR A 160 -12.15 1.23 -6.51
C TYR A 160 -12.91 2.43 -5.94
N GLU A 161 -14.12 2.71 -6.43
CA GLU A 161 -14.98 3.74 -5.85
C GLU A 161 -15.23 3.49 -4.36
N LYS A 162 -15.38 2.24 -3.93
CA LYS A 162 -15.52 1.88 -2.51
C LYS A 162 -14.25 2.12 -1.70
N ILE A 163 -13.09 1.99 -2.34
CA ILE A 163 -11.78 2.23 -1.72
C ILE A 163 -11.55 3.73 -1.51
N GLU A 164 -11.93 4.55 -2.48
CA GLU A 164 -11.87 6.01 -2.36
C GLU A 164 -13.04 6.58 -1.55
N ALA A 165 -14.14 5.83 -1.41
CA ALA A 165 -15.32 6.30 -0.71
C ALA A 165 -14.93 6.86 0.64
N ASN A 166 -15.42 8.06 0.94
CA ASN A 166 -15.15 8.76 2.18
C ASN A 166 -13.71 9.27 2.36
N THR A 167 -12.75 9.01 1.49
CA THR A 167 -11.35 9.50 1.64
C THR A 167 -11.14 10.96 1.21
N LYS A 168 -12.17 11.64 0.69
CA LYS A 168 -12.08 12.92 -0.04
C LYS A 168 -11.32 12.83 -1.38
N TYR A 169 -10.76 11.67 -1.76
CA TYR A 169 -10.32 11.41 -3.14
C TYR A 169 -11.52 11.10 -4.07
N GLU A 170 -12.63 10.68 -3.46
CA GLU A 170 -13.89 10.36 -4.12
C GLU A 170 -14.34 11.47 -5.09
N ASN A 171 -14.73 11.07 -6.31
CA ASN A 171 -15.22 11.93 -7.39
C ASN A 171 -14.23 13.00 -7.88
N MET A 172 -12.94 12.90 -7.56
CA MET A 172 -11.93 13.76 -8.15
C MET A 172 -11.57 13.29 -9.57
N ALA A 173 -11.38 14.25 -10.47
CA ALA A 173 -10.76 13.97 -11.76
C ALA A 173 -9.37 13.33 -11.57
N GLU A 174 -8.95 12.46 -12.49
CA GLU A 174 -7.73 11.66 -12.37
C GLU A 174 -6.47 12.49 -12.14
N ASP A 175 -6.31 13.60 -12.87
CA ASP A 175 -5.17 14.53 -12.71
C ASP A 175 -5.13 15.16 -11.31
N ASN A 176 -6.29 15.41 -10.71
CA ASN A 176 -6.39 15.93 -9.35
C ASN A 176 -6.06 14.86 -8.32
N PHE A 177 -6.49 13.60 -8.54
CA PHE A 177 -6.11 12.48 -7.68
C PHE A 177 -4.59 12.32 -7.60
N GLU A 178 -3.93 12.26 -8.76
CA GLU A 178 -2.47 12.08 -8.86
C GLU A 178 -1.72 13.22 -8.15
N SER A 179 -2.15 14.46 -8.39
CA SER A 179 -1.54 15.64 -7.79
C SER A 179 -1.68 15.64 -6.26
N ILE A 180 -2.85 15.28 -5.73
CA ILE A 180 -3.10 15.25 -4.28
C ILE A 180 -2.39 14.07 -3.64
N LEU A 181 -2.37 12.90 -4.28
CA LEU A 181 -1.66 11.73 -3.78
C LEU A 181 -0.17 12.04 -3.61
N LYS A 182 0.47 12.62 -4.63
CA LYS A 182 1.87 13.04 -4.57
C LYS A 182 2.12 14.04 -3.44
N MET A 183 1.21 14.99 -3.26
CA MET A 183 1.31 15.95 -2.17
C MET A 183 1.17 15.29 -0.78
N ASP A 184 0.26 14.34 -0.62
CA ASP A 184 0.08 13.63 0.65
C ASP A 184 1.27 12.73 0.98
N ILE A 185 1.87 12.10 -0.04
CA ILE A 185 3.14 11.37 0.11
C ILE A 185 4.27 12.33 0.49
N ALA A 186 4.35 13.50 -0.15
CA ALA A 186 5.33 14.52 0.20
C ALA A 186 5.17 15.03 1.65
N ASN A 187 3.94 15.12 2.17
CA ASN A 187 3.71 15.47 3.59
C ASN A 187 4.32 14.44 4.55
N ILE A 188 4.30 13.15 4.21
CA ILE A 188 4.91 12.10 5.03
C ILE A 188 6.41 12.32 5.11
N VAL A 189 7.07 12.54 3.98
CA VAL A 189 8.53 12.65 3.95
C VAL A 189 9.04 13.98 4.49
N ASN A 190 8.45 15.08 4.05
CA ASN A 190 8.95 16.42 4.35
C ASN A 190 8.48 16.94 5.71
N CYS A 191 7.27 16.56 6.13
CA CYS A 191 6.67 17.07 7.37
C CYS A 191 6.50 16.01 8.45
N LYS A 192 6.73 14.72 8.15
CA LYS A 192 6.38 13.61 9.05
C LYS A 192 4.91 13.64 9.44
N ILE A 193 4.05 14.07 8.51
CA ILE A 193 2.60 14.13 8.68
C ILE A 193 1.96 13.12 7.73
N LEU A 194 1.16 12.21 8.27
CA LEU A 194 0.35 11.25 7.50
C LEU A 194 -1.10 11.75 7.42
N PRO A 195 -1.57 12.28 6.28
CA PRO A 195 -2.96 12.66 6.11
C PRO A 195 -3.89 11.47 6.36
N SER A 196 -4.96 11.67 7.15
CA SER A 196 -5.86 10.59 7.52
C SER A 196 -6.57 9.97 6.32
N ARG A 197 -6.73 10.72 5.22
CA ARG A 197 -7.26 10.17 3.96
C ARG A 197 -6.31 9.18 3.30
N LEU A 198 -5.02 9.51 3.24
CA LEU A 198 -3.99 8.61 2.73
C LEU A 198 -3.86 7.39 3.65
N ALA A 199 -3.96 7.58 4.96
CA ALA A 199 -3.99 6.49 5.92
C ALA A 199 -5.14 5.50 5.65
N VAL A 200 -6.36 5.99 5.41
CA VAL A 200 -7.52 5.13 5.07
C VAL A 200 -7.29 4.40 3.74
N LEU A 201 -6.80 5.10 2.72
CA LEU A 201 -6.49 4.52 1.42
C LEU A 201 -5.45 3.39 1.55
N VAL A 202 -4.30 3.67 2.16
CA VAL A 202 -3.23 2.69 2.39
C VAL A 202 -3.74 1.52 3.23
N TYR A 203 -4.54 1.76 4.27
CA TYR A 203 -5.11 0.70 5.09
C TYR A 203 -5.96 -0.27 4.26
N ARG A 204 -6.90 0.25 3.46
CA ARG A 204 -7.78 -0.58 2.63
C ARG A 204 -6.99 -1.38 1.60
N LEU A 205 -6.06 -0.73 0.90
CA LEU A 205 -5.24 -1.34 -0.15
C LEU A 205 -4.27 -2.39 0.40
N SER A 206 -3.68 -2.16 1.58
CA SER A 206 -2.68 -3.06 2.17
C SER A 206 -3.28 -4.20 2.97
N THR A 207 -4.46 -4.03 3.57
CA THR A 207 -5.15 -5.10 4.29
C THR A 207 -6.07 -5.93 3.41
N LEU A 208 -6.17 -5.57 2.12
CA LEU A 208 -7.11 -6.12 1.15
C LEU A 208 -8.58 -6.04 1.61
N ASN A 209 -8.92 -5.05 2.45
CA ASN A 209 -10.25 -4.86 3.00
C ASN A 209 -10.87 -3.56 2.47
N ILE A 210 -11.50 -3.65 1.31
CA ILE A 210 -12.12 -2.50 0.62
C ILE A 210 -13.24 -1.84 1.43
N ASN A 211 -13.93 -2.63 2.27
CA ASN A 211 -15.07 -2.17 3.04
C ASN A 211 -14.67 -1.62 4.42
N ALA A 212 -13.36 -1.63 4.74
CA ALA A 212 -12.89 -1.09 6.01
C ALA A 212 -13.33 0.37 6.17
N THR A 213 -13.91 0.66 7.32
CA THR A 213 -14.39 2.00 7.68
C THR A 213 -13.22 2.93 8.01
N LYS A 214 -13.47 4.24 7.92
CA LYS A 214 -12.55 5.27 8.45
C LYS A 214 -12.17 5.00 9.91
N THR A 215 -13.13 4.51 10.70
CA THR A 215 -12.96 4.23 12.13
C THR A 215 -12.00 3.07 12.36
N GLU A 216 -12.11 1.99 11.59
CA GLU A 216 -11.20 0.84 11.66
C GLU A 216 -9.77 1.23 11.31
N ALA A 217 -9.58 1.91 10.17
CA ALA A 217 -8.28 2.44 9.77
C ALA A 217 -7.73 3.41 10.83
N GLY A 218 -8.57 4.31 11.37
CA GLY A 218 -8.16 5.27 12.38
C GLY A 218 -7.74 4.62 13.70
N ARG A 219 -8.46 3.59 14.15
CA ARG A 219 -8.10 2.79 15.33
C ARG A 219 -6.76 2.08 15.13
N TYR A 220 -6.53 1.52 13.94
CA TYR A 220 -5.27 0.89 13.58
C TYR A 220 -4.09 1.86 13.74
N PHE A 221 -4.15 3.02 13.07
CA PHE A 221 -3.06 4.00 13.11
C PHE A 221 -2.90 4.62 14.50
N HIS A 222 -3.99 4.90 15.22
CA HIS A 222 -3.89 5.39 16.59
C HIS A 222 -3.16 4.41 17.50
N LYS A 223 -3.48 3.11 17.40
CA LYS A 223 -2.82 2.06 18.19
C LYS A 223 -1.34 1.93 17.83
N LYS A 224 -1.00 1.97 16.54
CA LYS A 224 0.38 1.76 16.06
C LYS A 224 1.29 2.97 16.26
N LEU A 225 0.77 4.18 16.05
CA LEU A 225 1.54 5.43 16.18
C LEU A 225 1.48 6.01 17.60
N GLY A 226 0.52 5.57 18.42
CA GLY A 226 0.34 6.09 19.78
C GLY A 226 -0.17 7.54 19.84
N THR A 227 -0.70 8.08 18.73
CA THR A 227 -1.18 9.47 18.58
C THR A 227 -2.53 9.52 17.89
N LYS A 228 -3.40 10.47 18.24
CA LYS A 228 -4.68 10.70 17.55
C LYS A 228 -4.50 11.62 16.34
N SER A 229 -5.37 11.48 15.34
CA SER A 229 -5.39 12.43 14.22
C SER A 229 -5.82 13.82 14.69
N LYS A 230 -5.13 14.88 14.24
CA LYS A 230 -5.42 16.28 14.54
C LYS A 230 -5.71 17.06 13.26
N ASN A 231 -6.30 18.26 13.40
CA ASN A 231 -6.53 19.15 12.27
C ASN A 231 -5.23 19.89 11.92
N TYR A 232 -4.86 19.85 10.65
CA TYR A 232 -3.77 20.58 10.03
C TYR A 232 -4.34 21.44 8.89
N ASN A 233 -3.58 22.45 8.47
CA ASN A 233 -3.81 23.13 7.21
C ASN A 233 -2.48 23.18 6.45
N TYR A 234 -2.54 23.24 5.13
CA TYR A 234 -1.32 23.19 4.31
C TYR A 234 -0.46 24.43 4.49
N HIS A 235 -1.08 25.58 4.72
CA HIS A 235 -0.39 26.84 4.91
C HIS A 235 0.53 26.85 6.16
N SER A 236 0.15 26.19 7.25
CA SER A 236 0.99 26.06 8.45
C SER A 236 2.15 25.10 8.23
N LEU A 237 1.93 24.01 7.47
CA LEU A 237 2.97 23.05 7.10
C LEU A 237 4.01 23.67 6.15
N GLN A 238 3.58 24.48 5.19
CA GLN A 238 4.50 25.20 4.30
C GLN A 238 5.45 26.12 5.06
N LYS A 239 4.91 26.92 6.00
CA LYS A 239 5.70 27.87 6.80
C LYS A 239 6.75 27.19 7.68
N THR A 240 6.48 25.99 8.15
CA THR A 240 7.30 25.30 9.15
C THR A 240 8.32 24.34 8.54
N ASN A 241 7.97 23.68 7.43
CA ASN A 241 8.72 22.52 6.94
C ASN A 241 9.20 22.65 5.48
N LYS A 242 9.24 23.87 4.92
CA LYS A 242 9.72 24.15 3.54
C LYS A 242 9.03 23.28 2.46
N LEU A 243 7.75 22.98 2.65
CA LEU A 243 7.00 22.18 1.69
C LEU A 243 6.81 22.99 0.39
N GLN A 244 7.48 22.58 -0.69
CA GLN A 244 7.24 23.13 -2.02
C GLN A 244 5.93 22.52 -2.54
N LEU A 245 4.88 23.34 -2.60
CA LEU A 245 3.66 22.92 -3.25
C LEU A 245 3.87 22.93 -4.76
N PRO A 246 3.34 21.93 -5.49
CA PRO A 246 3.31 22.01 -6.94
C PRO A 246 2.61 23.31 -7.36
N HIS A 247 3.03 23.92 -8.47
CA HIS A 247 2.31 25.05 -9.06
C HIS A 247 0.93 24.56 -9.50
N LEU A 248 -0.10 24.90 -8.72
CA LEU A 248 -1.46 24.45 -8.97
C LEU A 248 -2.17 25.46 -9.87
N SER A 249 -2.44 25.06 -11.12
CA SER A 249 -3.06 25.91 -12.15
C SER A 249 -4.59 25.94 -12.11
N SER A 250 -5.25 25.12 -11.28
CA SER A 250 -6.72 25.05 -11.19
C SER A 250 -7.27 25.58 -9.86
N GLY A 251 -8.28 26.45 -9.92
CA GLY A 251 -8.92 27.06 -8.74
C GLY A 251 -9.51 26.05 -7.73
N SER A 252 -10.03 24.92 -8.19
CA SER A 252 -10.57 23.85 -7.31
C SER A 252 -9.50 23.24 -6.39
N LEU A 253 -8.26 23.15 -6.86
CA LEU A 253 -7.15 22.60 -6.10
C LEU A 253 -6.61 23.63 -5.10
N GLN A 254 -6.62 24.92 -5.44
CA GLN A 254 -6.34 25.99 -4.47
C GLN A 254 -7.34 26.00 -3.30
N GLU A 255 -8.63 25.86 -3.58
CA GLU A 255 -9.65 25.75 -2.53
C GLU A 255 -9.45 24.53 -1.62
N PHE A 256 -9.00 23.42 -2.20
CA PHE A 256 -8.67 22.22 -1.44
C PHE A 256 -7.54 22.46 -0.43
N MET A 257 -6.54 23.27 -0.81
CA MET A 257 -5.38 23.59 0.01
C MET A 257 -5.67 24.52 1.18
N LEU A 258 -6.69 25.36 1.06
CA LEU A 258 -7.12 26.28 2.11
C LEU A 258 -7.91 25.57 3.23
N LYS A 259 -8.38 24.35 2.99
CA LYS A 259 -9.20 23.61 3.96
C LYS A 259 -8.35 22.87 4.99
N TYR A 260 -8.87 22.82 6.21
CA TYR A 260 -8.31 21.95 7.24
C TYR A 260 -8.49 20.47 6.87
N PHE A 261 -7.49 19.66 7.20
CA PHE A 261 -7.51 18.21 7.03
C PHE A 261 -7.05 17.50 8.29
N LYS A 262 -7.54 16.29 8.52
CA LYS A 262 -7.07 15.45 9.62
C LYS A 262 -5.80 14.71 9.22
N ALA A 263 -4.83 14.64 10.13
CA ALA A 263 -3.59 13.90 9.91
C ALA A 263 -2.97 13.40 11.22
N TYR A 264 -2.10 12.40 11.12
CA TYR A 264 -1.29 11.89 12.22
C TYR A 264 0.11 12.50 12.14
N ASP A 265 0.64 12.88 13.30
CA ASP A 265 2.02 13.32 13.44
C ASP A 265 2.89 12.11 13.77
N LEU A 266 3.73 11.71 12.81
CA LEU A 266 4.57 10.53 12.88
C LEU A 266 5.75 10.69 13.84
N GLN A 267 6.03 11.90 14.34
CA GLN A 267 7.03 12.15 15.37
C GLN A 267 6.44 12.15 16.78
N SER A 268 5.13 12.38 16.91
CA SER A 268 4.45 12.41 18.19
C SER A 268 4.04 11.02 18.66
N ASN A 269 4.45 10.63 19.87
CA ASN A 269 3.87 9.50 20.59
C ASN A 269 3.18 10.03 21.86
N GLU A 270 1.87 10.29 21.76
CA GLU A 270 1.09 10.85 22.87
C GLU A 270 0.96 9.88 24.04
N THR A 271 0.91 8.58 23.75
CA THR A 271 0.81 7.52 24.75
C THR A 271 2.09 7.47 25.58
N GLU A 272 3.24 7.41 24.92
CA GLU A 272 4.54 7.46 25.59
C GLU A 272 4.73 8.78 26.34
N THR A 273 4.34 9.91 25.73
CA THR A 273 4.38 11.22 26.39
C THR A 273 3.54 11.22 27.66
N LYS A 274 2.34 10.63 27.64
CA LYS A 274 1.46 10.53 28.82
C LYS A 274 2.11 9.69 29.91
N ILE A 275 2.68 8.53 29.57
CA ILE A 275 3.41 7.66 30.49
C ILE A 275 4.58 8.41 31.12
N ARG A 276 5.39 9.10 30.30
CA ARG A 276 6.52 9.92 30.79
C ARG A 276 6.04 11.02 31.75
N LYS A 277 4.88 11.64 31.49
CA LYS A 277 4.27 12.64 32.40
C LYS A 277 3.76 11.99 33.71
N GLU A 278 3.22 10.78 33.67
CA GLU A 278 2.81 10.05 34.86
C GLU A 278 4.03 9.67 35.72
N ILE A 279 5.09 9.13 35.11
CA ILE A 279 6.36 8.87 35.79
C ILE A 279 6.92 10.15 36.42
N ALA A 280 6.89 11.28 35.70
CA ALA A 280 7.35 12.56 36.23
C ALA A 280 6.58 12.99 37.49
N ARG A 281 5.25 12.79 37.52
CA ARG A 281 4.41 13.09 38.69
C ARG A 281 4.72 12.19 39.87
N GLU A 282 4.92 10.89 39.64
CA GLU A 282 5.27 9.97 40.72
C GLU A 282 6.69 10.24 41.26
N LEU A 283 7.66 10.56 40.40
CA LEU A 283 9.00 10.98 40.83
C LEU A 283 8.97 12.26 41.67
N LYS A 284 8.15 13.26 41.29
CA LYS A 284 7.90 14.47 42.12
C LYS A 284 7.34 14.10 43.49
N ARG A 285 6.44 13.12 43.54
CA ARG A 285 5.74 12.70 44.77
C ARG A 285 6.66 11.94 45.72
N LEU A 286 7.66 11.23 45.20
CA LEU A 286 8.71 10.56 45.96
C LEU A 286 9.68 11.59 46.60
N LYS A 287 9.23 12.27 47.65
CA LYS A 287 10.00 13.25 48.44
C LYS A 287 11.35 12.71 48.96
N LYS A 288 11.53 11.38 49.02
CA LYS A 288 12.75 10.74 49.52
C LYS A 288 14.00 10.99 48.67
N LEU A 289 13.87 11.31 47.38
CA LEU A 289 15.03 11.36 46.47
C LEU A 289 15.60 12.78 46.21
N LYS A 290 15.02 13.84 46.79
CA LYS A 290 15.40 15.27 46.51
C LYS A 290 15.63 15.55 45.01
N LEU A 291 14.87 14.92 44.12
CA LEU A 291 15.01 15.10 42.67
C LEU A 291 14.59 16.51 42.29
N ASN A 292 15.48 17.23 41.61
CA ASN A 292 15.16 18.55 41.07
C ASN A 292 14.49 18.43 39.69
N ILE A 293 13.99 19.56 39.16
CA ILE A 293 13.30 19.61 37.86
C ILE A 293 14.19 19.06 36.72
N SER A 294 15.49 19.34 36.76
CA SER A 294 16.46 18.88 35.75
C SER A 294 16.61 17.36 35.78
N ASP A 295 16.71 16.77 36.97
CA ASP A 295 16.81 15.31 37.14
C ASP A 295 15.57 14.59 36.60
N ILE A 296 14.38 15.10 36.94
CA ILE A 296 13.10 14.55 36.47
C ILE A 296 12.99 14.68 34.94
N ALA A 297 13.36 15.83 34.36
CA ALA A 297 13.36 16.05 32.92
C ALA A 297 14.30 15.07 32.19
N LYS A 298 15.50 14.84 32.75
CA LYS A 298 16.50 13.92 32.19
C LYS A 298 16.00 12.46 32.21
N VAL A 299 15.46 11.99 33.33
CA VAL A 299 14.96 10.61 33.47
C VAL A 299 13.76 10.36 32.57
N THR A 300 12.82 11.30 32.53
CA THR A 300 11.57 11.16 31.74
C THR A 300 11.72 11.57 30.28
N LYS A 301 12.87 12.14 29.89
CA LYS A 301 13.13 12.70 28.56
C LYS A 301 12.03 13.68 28.14
N LEU A 302 11.48 14.44 29.10
CA LEU A 302 10.51 15.50 28.85
C LEU A 302 11.22 16.86 28.85
N PRO A 303 10.76 17.84 28.05
CA PRO A 303 11.30 19.19 28.11
C PRO A 303 11.14 19.79 29.51
N ILE A 304 12.15 20.52 30.00
CA ILE A 304 12.13 21.18 31.32
C ILE A 304 10.86 22.00 31.51
N LYS A 305 10.47 22.81 30.52
CA LYS A 305 9.23 23.61 30.54
C LYS A 305 7.95 22.80 30.78
N VAL A 306 7.93 21.53 30.37
CA VAL A 306 6.79 20.64 30.61
C VAL A 306 6.76 20.20 32.06
N ILE A 307 7.92 19.93 32.67
CA ILE A 307 8.06 19.57 34.08
C ILE A 307 7.77 20.78 34.97
N GLU A 308 8.28 21.97 34.64
CA GLU A 308 8.02 23.23 35.37
C GLU A 308 6.52 23.52 35.49
N LYS A 309 5.74 23.31 34.42
CA LYS A 309 4.28 23.46 34.45
C LYS A 309 3.55 22.45 35.35
N MET A 310 4.22 21.38 35.78
CA MET A 310 3.67 20.41 36.72
C MET A 310 4.05 20.72 38.17
N TYR A 311 4.92 21.71 38.39
CA TYR A 311 5.29 22.15 39.73
C TYR A 311 4.20 23.02 40.34
#